data_AF-A0A7Y5PYI1-F1
#
_entry.id   AF-A0A7Y5PYI1-F1
#
_cell.length_a   1.000
_cell.length_b   1.000
_cell.length_c   1.000
_cell.angle_alpha   90.00
_cell.angle_beta   90.00
_cell.angle_gamma   90.00
#
_symmetry.space_group_name_H-M   'P 1'
#
loop_
_entity.id
_entity.type
_entity.pdbx_description
1 polymer ?
#
loop_
_entity_poly.entity_id
_entity_poly.type
_entity_poly.pdbx_seq_one_letter_code
_entity_poly.pdbx_strand_id
1 'polypeptide(L)'
;MRSAPRSFVLLLALGACATPKPAEPAPPEPAPPPSPIVVEAPPRERDDCIVVCGERVPIGVPVVLWTDPTGYDAYSTALRFPAEAPQEPPTGLRYQPGRKVKQPDGTTRLSTLSGRDDCREELGTVVDQFVIHYDVCGTSRQCFKVLHDRRELSVHFLLDVDGTLYQTLDLSDTAWHARQANSRSVGIEIANIGAYPPGNGTLDEWYATDELGPYVRFPAWMKTTGIRTPAFVARPARPERVLGAIHGRDYEMHDLTPEQYATLVKLAAGLCRTFPALAPDCPRDAEGRVRADALSDGEFAQFRGILGHFHITKDKQDPGPAFDWERFLSLVRAELAQPESATP
;
A
#
# COMPACT_ATOMS: atom_id res chain seq x y z
N MET A 1 -0.79 -74.92 -16.77
CA MET A 1 0.42 -75.19 -15.96
C MET A 1 1.65 -75.10 -16.86
N ARG A 2 2.72 -74.52 -16.32
CA ARG A 2 4.12 -74.47 -16.78
C ARG A 2 4.60 -73.12 -17.33
N SER A 3 5.65 -72.67 -16.65
CA SER A 3 6.39 -71.42 -16.71
C SER A 3 7.37 -71.37 -17.89
N ALA A 4 7.83 -70.16 -18.21
CA ALA A 4 9.13 -69.95 -18.84
C ALA A 4 9.85 -68.78 -18.12
N PRO A 5 11.17 -68.87 -17.86
CA PRO A 5 11.90 -67.92 -17.03
C PRO A 5 12.57 -66.80 -17.86
N ARG A 6 12.81 -65.66 -17.23
CA ARG A 6 13.57 -64.52 -17.77
C ARG A 6 15.07 -64.72 -17.50
N SER A 7 15.86 -64.72 -18.57
CA SER A 7 17.33 -64.70 -18.49
C SER A 7 17.85 -63.27 -18.38
N PHE A 8 18.71 -63.05 -17.40
CA PHE A 8 19.53 -61.85 -17.18
C PHE A 8 20.68 -61.80 -18.20
N VAL A 9 20.94 -60.62 -18.77
CA VAL A 9 22.19 -60.33 -19.49
C VAL A 9 22.97 -59.32 -18.64
N LEU A 10 24.16 -59.75 -18.22
CA LEU A 10 25.17 -59.00 -17.47
C LEU A 10 26.05 -58.26 -18.48
N LEU A 11 26.07 -56.92 -18.44
CA LEU A 11 27.10 -56.13 -19.12
C LEU A 11 28.07 -55.54 -18.07
N LEU A 12 29.33 -55.93 -18.15
CA LEU A 12 30.45 -55.33 -17.43
C LEU A 12 30.68 -53.90 -17.93
N ALA A 13 30.70 -52.93 -17.00
CA ALA A 13 31.27 -51.60 -17.25
C ALA A 13 32.64 -51.50 -16.55
N LEU A 14 33.67 -51.26 -17.35
CA LEU A 14 35.05 -51.00 -16.92
C LEU A 14 35.12 -49.70 -16.12
N GLY A 15 35.82 -49.77 -14.97
CA GLY A 15 36.07 -48.63 -14.09
C GLY A 15 37.09 -47.65 -14.67
N ALA A 16 36.74 -46.37 -14.64
CA ALA A 16 37.68 -45.27 -14.74
C ALA A 16 37.80 -44.61 -13.36
N CYS A 17 39.00 -44.66 -12.77
CA CYS A 17 39.33 -43.91 -11.56
C CYS A 17 39.34 -42.41 -11.91
N ALA A 18 38.33 -41.67 -11.47
CA ALA A 18 38.32 -40.22 -11.49
C ALA A 18 38.65 -39.70 -10.07
N THR A 19 39.74 -38.94 -9.95
CA THR A 19 40.09 -38.21 -8.73
C THR A 19 39.04 -37.11 -8.46
N PRO A 20 38.54 -36.95 -7.22
CA PRO A 20 37.56 -35.92 -6.92
C PRO A 20 38.17 -34.51 -7.08
N LYS A 21 37.44 -33.64 -7.78
CA LYS A 21 37.75 -32.21 -7.92
C LYS A 21 37.67 -31.54 -6.53
N PRO A 22 38.59 -30.64 -6.15
CA PRO A 22 38.49 -29.90 -4.90
C PRO A 22 37.16 -29.12 -4.85
N ALA A 23 36.46 -29.19 -3.71
CA ALA A 23 35.24 -28.45 -3.49
C ALA A 23 35.52 -26.93 -3.58
N GLU A 24 34.70 -26.25 -4.36
CA GLU A 24 34.69 -24.79 -4.45
C GLU A 24 34.25 -24.22 -3.09
N PRO A 25 34.90 -23.16 -2.56
CA PRO A 25 34.53 -22.59 -1.28
C PRO A 25 33.08 -22.10 -1.34
N ALA A 26 32.31 -22.41 -0.28
CA ALA A 26 30.93 -21.98 -0.17
C ALA A 26 30.84 -20.45 -0.31
N PRO A 27 29.82 -19.94 -1.00
CA PRO A 27 29.58 -18.50 -1.04
C PRO A 27 29.45 -17.97 0.39
N PRO A 28 29.93 -16.74 0.67
CA PRO A 28 29.81 -16.14 2.00
C PRO A 28 28.34 -16.13 2.42
N GLU A 29 28.08 -16.46 3.68
CA GLU A 29 26.73 -16.38 4.24
C GLU A 29 26.15 -14.98 3.99
N PRO A 30 24.87 -14.89 3.58
CA PRO A 30 24.22 -13.60 3.44
C PRO A 30 24.29 -12.86 4.78
N ALA A 31 24.62 -11.56 4.72
CA ALA A 31 24.65 -10.73 5.91
C ALA A 31 23.31 -10.87 6.67
N PRO A 32 23.34 -10.93 8.01
CA PRO A 32 22.11 -10.99 8.79
C PRO A 32 21.20 -9.82 8.40
N PRO A 33 19.87 -10.04 8.33
CA PRO A 33 18.94 -8.96 8.05
C PRO A 33 19.20 -7.81 9.04
N PRO A 34 19.17 -6.55 8.59
CA PRO A 34 19.36 -5.42 9.49
C PRO A 34 18.37 -5.55 10.65
N SER A 35 18.87 -5.40 11.88
CA SER A 35 18.03 -5.40 13.07
C SER A 35 16.91 -4.36 12.89
N PRO A 36 15.66 -4.68 13.28
CA PRO A 36 14.59 -3.71 13.23
C PRO A 36 15.01 -2.48 14.04
N ILE A 37 15.09 -1.34 13.37
CA ILE A 37 15.23 -0.06 14.06
C ILE A 37 13.89 0.15 14.78
N VAL A 38 13.92 0.13 16.11
CA VAL A 38 12.76 0.57 16.89
C VAL A 38 12.67 2.07 16.68
N VAL A 39 11.80 2.49 15.75
CA VAL A 39 11.48 3.90 15.56
C VAL A 39 10.47 4.26 16.65
N GLU A 40 10.96 4.78 17.77
CA GLU A 40 10.08 5.39 18.77
C GLU A 40 9.39 6.59 18.13
N ALA A 41 8.05 6.60 18.16
CA ALA A 41 7.31 7.76 17.71
C ALA A 41 7.48 8.91 18.72
N PRO A 42 7.52 10.17 18.25
CA PRO A 42 7.57 11.32 19.12
C PRO A 42 6.37 11.37 20.08
N PRO A 43 6.50 11.97 21.28
CA PRO A 43 5.42 12.11 22.26
C PRO A 43 4.10 12.60 21.65
N ARG A 44 2.97 12.04 22.11
CA ARG A 44 1.60 12.42 21.66
C ARG A 44 1.22 13.81 22.18
N GLU A 45 1.66 14.86 21.50
CA GLU A 45 1.21 16.23 21.77
C GLU A 45 -0.01 16.61 20.92
N ARG A 46 -0.15 15.99 19.74
CA ARG A 46 -1.26 16.15 18.79
C ARG A 46 -1.61 14.81 18.16
N ASP A 47 -2.91 14.55 18.05
CA ASP A 47 -3.50 13.37 17.44
C ASP A 47 -3.80 13.55 15.94
N ASP A 48 -3.67 14.76 15.39
CA ASP A 48 -3.93 15.09 13.98
C ASP A 48 -2.67 15.15 13.10
N CYS A 49 -1.61 14.45 13.52
CA CYS A 49 -0.31 14.47 12.86
C CYS A 49 0.07 13.11 12.26
N ILE A 50 0.62 13.15 11.05
CA ILE A 50 1.44 12.05 10.53
C ILE A 50 2.87 12.18 11.06
N VAL A 51 3.65 11.11 10.99
CA VAL A 51 5.06 11.10 11.33
C VAL A 51 5.90 11.08 10.05
N VAL A 52 6.82 12.03 9.95
CA VAL A 52 7.77 12.17 8.84
C VAL A 52 9.14 12.38 9.46
N CYS A 53 10.08 11.45 9.22
CA CYS A 53 11.42 11.56 9.77
C CYS A 53 11.47 11.63 11.31
N GLY A 54 10.59 10.88 11.99
CA GLY A 54 10.46 10.91 13.45
C GLY A 54 9.78 12.16 14.00
N GLU A 55 9.32 13.08 13.15
CA GLU A 55 8.66 14.32 13.56
C GLU A 55 7.17 14.32 13.22
N ARG A 56 6.36 14.96 14.08
CA ARG A 56 4.91 15.11 13.86
C ARG A 56 4.63 16.26 12.89
N VAL A 57 3.96 15.95 11.79
CA VAL A 57 3.50 16.92 10.79
C VAL A 57 1.96 16.96 10.80
N PRO A 58 1.33 18.10 11.12
CA PRO A 58 -0.12 18.19 11.20
C PRO A 58 -0.77 18.11 9.82
N ILE A 59 -1.85 17.34 9.74
CA ILE A 59 -2.68 17.23 8.53
C ILE A 59 -4.15 17.60 8.78
N GLY A 60 -4.53 17.88 10.03
CA GLY A 60 -5.85 18.38 10.39
C GLY A 60 -6.94 17.31 10.48
N VAL A 61 -6.57 16.03 10.54
CA VAL A 61 -7.45 14.89 10.83
C VAL A 61 -6.75 13.91 11.76
N PRO A 62 -7.47 13.26 12.71
CA PRO A 62 -6.87 12.28 13.60
C PRO A 62 -6.16 11.13 12.88
N VAL A 63 -4.98 10.75 13.38
CA VAL A 63 -4.15 9.67 12.85
C VAL A 63 -3.83 8.68 13.97
N VAL A 64 -4.10 7.40 13.73
CA VAL A 64 -3.66 6.31 14.61
C VAL A 64 -2.28 5.85 14.14
N LEU A 65 -1.27 6.04 14.98
CA LEU A 65 0.11 5.67 14.67
C LEU A 65 0.38 4.21 15.00
N TRP A 66 1.39 3.62 14.35
CA TRP A 66 1.85 2.26 14.62
C TRP A 66 2.27 2.03 16.08
N THR A 67 2.78 3.07 16.75
CA THR A 67 3.17 3.04 18.17
C THR A 67 1.99 3.13 19.14
N ASP A 68 0.79 3.43 18.65
CA ASP A 68 -0.38 3.46 19.50
C ASP A 68 -0.80 2.02 19.88
N PRO A 69 -1.36 1.78 21.08
CA PRO A 69 -1.80 0.43 21.46
C PRO A 69 -2.78 -0.22 20.48
N THR A 70 -3.60 0.61 19.82
CA THR A 70 -4.58 0.19 18.81
C THR A 70 -4.08 0.35 17.37
N GLY A 71 -2.83 0.75 17.18
CA GLY A 71 -2.20 0.93 15.89
C GLY A 71 -1.91 -0.37 15.17
N TYR A 72 -1.47 -0.22 13.92
CA TYR A 72 -0.96 -1.30 13.08
C TYR A 72 0.51 -1.04 12.83
N ASP A 73 1.37 -1.97 13.25
CA ASP A 73 2.82 -1.79 13.26
C ASP A 73 3.52 -2.62 12.19
N ALA A 74 3.89 -1.97 11.08
CA ALA A 74 4.61 -2.60 9.98
C ALA A 74 6.11 -2.77 10.27
N TYR A 75 6.65 -2.20 11.36
CA TYR A 75 8.02 -2.47 11.79
C TYR A 75 8.17 -3.84 12.45
N SER A 76 7.10 -4.31 13.12
CA SER A 76 7.10 -5.61 13.78
C SER A 76 7.27 -6.76 12.79
N THR A 77 8.18 -7.68 13.07
CA THR A 77 8.27 -8.95 12.32
C THR A 77 7.32 -10.01 12.86
N ALA A 78 6.73 -9.78 14.04
CA ALA A 78 5.74 -10.67 14.64
C ALA A 78 4.37 -10.51 13.95
N LEU A 79 3.56 -11.57 13.99
CA LEU A 79 2.18 -11.52 13.51
C LEU A 79 1.33 -10.61 14.41
N ARG A 80 0.49 -9.77 13.80
CA ARG A 80 -0.48 -8.95 14.53
C ARG A 80 -1.69 -9.77 14.98
N PHE A 81 -2.06 -10.79 14.21
CA PHE A 81 -3.23 -11.65 14.45
C PHE A 81 -2.81 -13.13 14.52
N PRO A 82 -2.01 -13.53 15.54
CA PRO A 82 -1.44 -14.88 15.62
C PRO A 82 -2.49 -15.99 15.73
N ALA A 83 -3.69 -15.70 16.22
CA ALA A 83 -4.81 -16.65 16.26
C ALA A 83 -5.33 -17.03 14.85
N GLU A 84 -4.97 -16.28 13.82
CA GLU A 84 -5.37 -16.47 12.42
C GLU A 84 -4.16 -16.70 11.49
N ALA A 85 -3.05 -17.17 12.05
CA ALA A 85 -1.78 -17.35 11.35
C ALA A 85 -1.90 -18.32 10.15
N PRO A 86 -1.23 -18.04 9.03
CA PRO A 86 -1.13 -18.99 7.92
C PRO A 86 -0.18 -20.15 8.29
N GLN A 87 -0.22 -21.22 7.48
CA GLN A 87 0.65 -22.39 7.66
C GLN A 87 2.13 -22.04 7.58
N GLU A 88 2.50 -21.13 6.68
CA GLU A 88 3.85 -20.61 6.52
C GLU A 88 3.81 -19.12 6.86
N PRO A 89 4.02 -18.76 8.14
CA PRO A 89 3.96 -17.38 8.56
C PRO A 89 5.18 -16.61 8.04
N PRO A 90 4.98 -15.35 7.67
CA PRO A 90 6.07 -14.51 7.25
C PRO A 90 7.04 -14.17 8.39
N THR A 91 8.33 -14.06 8.08
CA THR A 91 9.41 -13.93 9.10
C THR A 91 10.33 -12.74 8.88
N GLY A 92 10.35 -12.17 7.67
CA GLY A 92 11.24 -11.07 7.34
C GLY A 92 10.74 -9.70 7.81
N LEU A 93 11.37 -8.64 7.28
CA LEU A 93 10.78 -7.30 7.32
C LEU A 93 9.56 -7.24 6.38
N ARG A 94 8.69 -6.26 6.58
CA ARG A 94 7.57 -5.93 5.67
C ARG A 94 7.84 -4.70 4.81
N TYR A 95 9.01 -4.09 5.01
CA TYR A 95 9.41 -2.80 4.45
C TYR A 95 10.92 -2.83 4.19
N GLN A 96 11.40 -1.84 3.46
CA GLN A 96 12.84 -1.59 3.30
C GLN A 96 13.24 -0.40 4.17
N PRO A 97 14.18 -0.57 5.13
CA PRO A 97 14.74 0.54 5.90
C PRO A 97 15.38 1.58 4.98
N GLY A 98 15.00 2.84 5.17
CA GLY A 98 15.46 3.97 4.39
C GLY A 98 14.82 4.09 3.01
N ARG A 99 15.40 4.98 2.20
CA ARG A 99 14.97 5.30 0.84
C ARG A 99 16.14 5.17 -0.14
N LYS A 100 15.84 4.78 -1.37
CA LYS A 100 16.84 4.78 -2.45
C LYS A 100 16.99 6.21 -2.99
N VAL A 101 18.19 6.76 -2.86
CA VAL A 101 18.54 8.13 -3.28
C VAL A 101 19.48 8.07 -4.46
N LYS A 102 19.12 8.75 -5.55
CA LYS A 102 19.97 8.86 -6.73
C LYS A 102 21.05 9.91 -6.50
N GLN A 103 22.30 9.53 -6.76
CA GLN A 103 23.47 10.39 -6.59
C GLN A 103 23.79 11.15 -7.89
N PRO A 104 24.53 12.28 -7.81
CA PRO A 104 24.93 13.07 -8.99
C PRO A 104 25.73 12.27 -10.03
N ASP A 105 26.47 11.25 -9.61
CA ASP A 105 27.24 10.35 -10.47
C ASP A 105 26.39 9.28 -11.17
N GLY A 106 25.07 9.28 -10.93
CA GLY A 106 24.12 8.33 -11.50
C GLY A 106 23.94 7.04 -10.69
N THR A 107 24.72 6.82 -9.63
CA THR A 107 24.55 5.67 -8.74
C THR A 107 23.35 5.85 -7.81
N THR A 108 22.93 4.77 -7.14
CA THR A 108 21.85 4.80 -6.14
C THR A 108 22.37 4.32 -4.81
N ARG A 109 22.15 5.11 -3.76
CA ARG A 109 22.49 4.78 -2.38
C ARG A 109 21.21 4.47 -1.59
N LEU A 110 21.26 3.47 -0.72
CA LEU A 110 20.22 3.31 0.31
C LEU A 110 20.55 4.27 1.46
N SER A 111 19.67 5.24 1.68
CA SER A 111 19.81 6.23 2.74
C SER A 111 18.91 5.85 3.90
N THR A 112 19.50 5.41 5.02
CA THR A 112 18.80 5.30 6.31
C THR A 112 18.60 6.70 6.85
N LEU A 113 17.35 7.16 6.81
CA LEU A 113 16.97 8.55 7.03
C LEU A 113 16.55 8.82 8.48
N SER A 114 15.88 7.87 9.12
CA SER A 114 15.37 8.01 10.49
C SER A 114 16.46 8.43 11.48
N GLY A 115 16.15 9.44 12.31
CA GLY A 115 17.04 9.97 13.35
C GLY A 115 18.14 10.92 12.89
N ARG A 116 18.19 11.29 11.60
CA ARG A 116 19.15 12.27 11.07
C ARG A 116 18.59 13.69 11.04
N ASP A 117 19.44 14.67 11.34
CA ASP A 117 19.10 16.10 11.30
C ASP A 117 18.65 16.57 9.90
N ASP A 118 19.20 15.98 8.83
CA ASP A 118 18.90 16.31 7.44
C ASP A 118 17.83 15.41 6.80
N CYS A 119 17.14 14.58 7.61
CA CYS A 119 16.21 13.56 7.10
C CYS A 119 15.12 14.17 6.20
N ARG A 120 14.49 15.28 6.61
CA ARG A 120 13.40 15.90 5.84
C ARG A 120 13.89 16.49 4.52
N GLU A 121 15.08 17.10 4.51
CA GLU A 121 15.68 17.65 3.30
C GLU A 121 15.95 16.54 2.29
N GLU A 122 16.65 15.47 2.70
CA GLU A 122 16.96 14.37 1.78
C GLU A 122 15.68 13.62 1.36
N LEU A 123 14.73 13.36 2.27
CA LEU A 123 13.45 12.72 1.94
C LEU A 123 12.65 13.56 0.92
N GLY A 124 12.66 14.88 1.05
CA GLY A 124 12.01 15.81 0.14
C GLY A 124 12.55 15.78 -1.29
N THR A 125 13.79 15.30 -1.49
CA THR A 125 14.36 15.09 -2.83
C THR A 125 13.96 13.76 -3.47
N VAL A 126 13.40 12.84 -2.67
CA VAL A 126 13.10 11.46 -3.10
C VAL A 126 11.62 11.25 -3.32
N VAL A 127 10.79 11.71 -2.38
CA VAL A 127 9.35 11.47 -2.41
C VAL A 127 8.68 12.49 -3.30
N ASP A 128 8.08 12.02 -4.40
CA ASP A 128 7.37 12.86 -5.36
C ASP A 128 6.15 12.18 -5.97
N GLN A 129 5.78 11.00 -5.43
CA GLN A 129 4.59 10.27 -5.82
C GLN A 129 3.75 9.87 -4.60
N PHE A 130 2.43 9.91 -4.77
CA PHE A 130 1.48 9.36 -3.81
C PHE A 130 0.59 8.34 -4.51
N VAL A 131 0.62 7.08 -4.08
CA VAL A 131 -0.10 5.99 -4.75
C VAL A 131 -1.33 5.62 -3.94
N ILE A 132 -2.49 5.67 -4.61
CA ILE A 132 -3.80 5.33 -4.06
C ILE A 132 -4.16 3.90 -4.50
N HIS A 133 -4.47 3.08 -3.50
CA HIS A 133 -4.94 1.71 -3.64
C HIS A 133 -6.33 1.55 -3.01
N TYR A 134 -7.05 0.50 -3.41
CA TYR A 134 -8.09 -0.09 -2.56
C TYR A 134 -7.60 -1.45 -2.06
N ASP A 135 -8.12 -1.90 -0.92
CA ASP A 135 -7.58 -3.06 -0.21
C ASP A 135 -8.14 -4.42 -0.64
N VAL A 136 -9.31 -4.48 -1.30
CA VAL A 136 -10.05 -5.74 -1.57
C VAL A 136 -10.40 -6.50 -0.28
N CYS A 137 -10.36 -5.82 0.85
CA CYS A 137 -10.50 -6.40 2.18
C CYS A 137 -11.69 -5.81 2.94
N GLY A 138 -12.11 -4.59 2.60
CA GLY A 138 -13.28 -3.91 3.14
C GLY A 138 -13.08 -3.27 4.52
N THR A 139 -11.97 -3.55 5.21
CA THR A 139 -11.57 -2.84 6.45
C THR A 139 -10.05 -2.79 6.61
N SER A 140 -9.55 -1.74 7.25
CA SER A 140 -8.12 -1.58 7.54
C SER A 140 -7.55 -2.74 8.37
N ARG A 141 -8.35 -3.30 9.30
CA ARG A 141 -7.96 -4.48 10.08
C ARG A 141 -7.67 -5.68 9.18
N GLN A 142 -8.58 -5.97 8.25
CA GLN A 142 -8.44 -7.11 7.36
C GLN A 142 -7.32 -6.87 6.35
N CYS A 143 -7.19 -5.64 5.83
CA CYS A 143 -6.08 -5.24 4.96
C CYS A 143 -4.72 -5.47 5.63
N PHE A 144 -4.53 -4.95 6.85
CA PHE A 144 -3.27 -5.11 7.57
C PHE A 144 -2.94 -6.58 7.81
N LYS A 145 -3.92 -7.41 8.17
CA LYS A 145 -3.72 -8.88 8.29
C LYS A 145 -3.21 -9.49 7.00
N VAL A 146 -3.77 -9.11 5.86
CA VAL A 146 -3.37 -9.67 4.56
C VAL A 146 -1.96 -9.21 4.19
N LEU A 147 -1.64 -7.92 4.31
CA LEU A 147 -0.32 -7.40 3.99
C LEU A 147 0.75 -7.95 4.93
N HIS A 148 0.52 -7.83 6.24
CA HIS A 148 1.50 -8.08 7.29
C HIS A 148 1.65 -9.57 7.65
N ASP A 149 0.54 -10.25 7.96
CA ASP A 149 0.57 -11.61 8.50
C ASP A 149 0.61 -12.69 7.40
N ARG A 150 0.45 -12.31 6.12
CA ARG A 150 0.32 -13.30 5.02
C ARG A 150 1.19 -13.03 3.81
N ARG A 151 1.34 -11.78 3.38
CA ARG A 151 1.94 -11.46 2.08
C ARG A 151 3.35 -10.88 2.14
N GLU A 152 3.85 -10.60 3.33
CA GLU A 152 5.13 -9.90 3.51
C GLU A 152 5.16 -8.51 2.86
N LEU A 153 4.05 -7.78 2.91
CA LEU A 153 3.90 -6.45 2.33
C LEU A 153 3.57 -5.40 3.40
N SER A 154 3.67 -4.13 3.04
CA SER A 154 3.31 -2.99 3.88
C SER A 154 2.80 -1.83 3.03
N VAL A 155 2.16 -0.86 3.69
CA VAL A 155 1.74 0.40 3.10
C VAL A 155 1.86 1.50 4.15
N HIS A 156 2.20 2.73 3.76
CA HIS A 156 2.38 3.82 4.73
C HIS A 156 1.08 4.13 5.48
N PHE A 157 -0.05 4.15 4.76
CA PHE A 157 -1.35 4.48 5.33
C PHE A 157 -2.42 3.43 5.05
N LEU A 158 -3.31 3.23 6.01
CA LEU A 158 -4.58 2.50 5.84
C LEU A 158 -5.72 3.47 6.13
N LEU A 159 -6.76 3.49 5.30
CA LEU A 159 -7.92 4.35 5.47
C LEU A 159 -9.19 3.50 5.58
N ASP A 160 -9.77 3.43 6.79
CA ASP A 160 -10.94 2.59 7.05
C ASP A 160 -12.24 3.23 6.52
N VAL A 161 -13.32 2.46 6.46
CA VAL A 161 -14.61 2.91 5.88
C VAL A 161 -15.24 4.08 6.64
N ASP A 162 -14.90 4.26 7.91
CA ASP A 162 -15.38 5.37 8.76
C ASP A 162 -14.48 6.61 8.70
N GLY A 163 -13.50 6.64 7.80
CA GLY A 163 -12.54 7.73 7.66
C GLY A 163 -11.40 7.70 8.67
N THR A 164 -11.28 6.66 9.51
CA THR A 164 -10.12 6.48 10.38
C THR A 164 -8.85 6.30 9.56
N LEU A 165 -7.87 7.19 9.75
CA LEU A 165 -6.53 7.06 9.17
C LEU A 165 -5.59 6.35 10.14
N TYR A 166 -4.90 5.31 9.64
CA TYR A 166 -3.78 4.68 10.32
C TYR A 166 -2.50 4.97 9.54
N GLN A 167 -1.41 5.29 10.25
CA GLN A 167 -0.07 5.27 9.70
C GLN A 167 0.68 4.05 10.24
N THR A 168 1.20 3.18 9.37
CA THR A 168 1.79 1.90 9.80
C THR A 168 3.30 1.88 9.91
N LEU A 169 3.97 2.90 9.34
CA LEU A 169 5.41 3.15 9.41
C LEU A 169 5.73 4.61 9.05
N ASP A 170 6.94 5.06 9.38
CA ASP A 170 7.45 6.39 9.08
C ASP A 170 7.68 6.56 7.57
N LEU A 171 7.46 7.77 7.04
CA LEU A 171 7.71 8.08 5.62
C LEU A 171 9.20 8.05 5.23
N SER A 172 10.11 8.08 6.21
CA SER A 172 11.56 7.92 6.00
C SER A 172 11.96 6.51 5.55
N ASP A 173 11.08 5.51 5.70
CA ASP A 173 11.28 4.13 5.26
C ASP A 173 10.43 3.80 4.03
N THR A 174 10.81 2.76 3.29
CA THR A 174 10.13 2.35 2.05
C THR A 174 9.12 1.22 2.33
N ALA A 175 7.83 1.52 2.27
CA ALA A 175 6.79 0.49 2.23
C ALA A 175 6.81 -0.31 0.90
N TRP A 176 6.34 -1.55 0.94
CA TRP A 176 6.27 -2.43 -0.23
C TRP A 176 4.84 -2.56 -0.76
N HIS A 177 4.40 -1.59 -1.58
CA HIS A 177 3.00 -1.46 -2.02
C HIS A 177 2.81 -1.37 -3.55
N ALA A 178 3.74 -0.74 -4.29
CA ALA A 178 3.58 -0.34 -5.68
C ALA A 178 4.81 -0.64 -6.57
N ARG A 179 5.51 -1.75 -6.31
CA ARG A 179 6.65 -2.26 -7.10
C ARG A 179 7.70 -1.16 -7.39
N GLN A 180 7.77 -0.68 -8.64
CA GLN A 180 8.75 0.30 -9.11
C GLN A 180 8.56 1.71 -8.53
N ALA A 181 7.37 2.03 -8.00
CA ALA A 181 7.11 3.31 -7.33
C ALA A 181 7.61 3.34 -5.89
N ASN A 182 7.75 2.17 -5.22
CA ASN A 182 8.04 2.07 -3.78
C ASN A 182 9.10 3.06 -3.28
N SER A 183 10.24 3.16 -3.97
CA SER A 183 11.37 3.97 -3.50
C SER A 183 11.11 5.47 -3.49
N ARG A 184 10.15 5.96 -4.28
CA ARG A 184 9.86 7.39 -4.48
C ARG A 184 8.43 7.78 -4.09
N SER A 185 7.66 6.83 -3.58
CA SER A 185 6.26 7.02 -3.26
C SER A 185 5.91 6.81 -1.79
N VAL A 186 4.87 7.53 -1.39
CA VAL A 186 4.02 7.20 -0.25
C VAL A 186 2.81 6.43 -0.78
N GLY A 187 2.26 5.51 0.02
CA GLY A 187 1.15 4.64 -0.40
C GLY A 187 0.04 4.65 0.61
N ILE A 188 -1.20 4.52 0.14
CA ILE A 188 -2.40 4.32 0.96
C ILE A 188 -3.23 3.14 0.44
N GLU A 189 -3.70 2.29 1.35
CA GLU A 189 -4.76 1.31 1.07
C GLU A 189 -6.07 1.82 1.64
N ILE A 190 -7.08 2.01 0.77
CA ILE A 190 -8.41 2.45 1.16
C ILE A 190 -9.31 1.22 1.32
N ALA A 191 -10.01 1.13 2.46
CA ALA A 191 -10.96 0.07 2.73
C ALA A 191 -12.11 0.08 1.71
N ASN A 192 -12.04 -0.81 0.73
CA ASN A 192 -13.05 -0.99 -0.30
C ASN A 192 -12.81 -2.34 -0.99
N ILE A 193 -13.88 -3.07 -1.26
CA ILE A 193 -13.79 -4.41 -1.84
C ILE A 193 -13.39 -4.41 -3.32
N GLY A 194 -13.37 -3.23 -3.95
CA GLY A 194 -12.71 -2.99 -5.22
C GLY A 194 -13.64 -3.08 -6.42
N ALA A 195 -13.01 -3.16 -7.59
CA ALA A 195 -13.68 -3.12 -8.88
C ALA A 195 -13.70 -4.50 -9.54
N TYR A 196 -14.87 -4.89 -10.06
CA TYR A 196 -15.11 -6.21 -10.63
C TYR A 196 -15.70 -6.10 -12.04
N PRO A 197 -15.52 -7.10 -12.92
CA PRO A 197 -16.23 -7.12 -14.19
C PRO A 197 -17.74 -7.03 -13.98
N PRO A 198 -18.49 -6.30 -14.83
CA PRO A 198 -19.93 -6.18 -14.70
C PRO A 198 -20.63 -7.53 -14.58
N GLY A 199 -21.50 -7.67 -13.58
CA GLY A 199 -22.28 -8.89 -13.34
C GLY A 199 -21.49 -10.02 -12.66
N ASN A 200 -20.32 -9.74 -12.09
CA ASN A 200 -19.53 -10.73 -11.37
C ASN A 200 -20.19 -11.20 -10.05
N GLY A 201 -21.10 -10.41 -9.47
CA GLY A 201 -21.87 -10.76 -8.28
C GLY A 201 -21.19 -10.45 -6.93
N THR A 202 -19.86 -10.26 -6.89
CA THR A 202 -19.17 -9.96 -5.63
C THR A 202 -19.67 -8.69 -4.94
N LEU A 203 -20.04 -7.64 -5.71
CA LEU A 203 -20.64 -6.43 -5.12
C LEU A 203 -21.98 -6.73 -4.42
N ASP A 204 -22.77 -7.69 -4.90
CA ASP A 204 -24.06 -8.06 -4.30
C ASP A 204 -23.89 -8.83 -2.97
N GLU A 205 -22.73 -9.45 -2.76
CA GLU A 205 -22.40 -10.13 -1.50
C GLU A 205 -22.05 -9.11 -0.41
N TRP A 206 -21.30 -8.07 -0.79
CA TRP A 206 -20.75 -7.07 0.12
C TRP A 206 -21.60 -5.82 0.32
N TYR A 207 -22.65 -5.64 -0.47
CA TYR A 207 -23.56 -4.51 -0.34
C TYR A 207 -25.01 -4.99 -0.18
N ALA A 208 -25.76 -4.28 0.64
CA ALA A 208 -27.21 -4.38 0.72
C ALA A 208 -27.81 -2.98 0.57
N THR A 209 -29.13 -2.87 0.48
CA THR A 209 -29.83 -1.59 0.29
C THR A 209 -30.95 -1.48 1.31
N ASP A 210 -31.09 -0.29 1.90
CA ASP A 210 -32.22 0.10 2.74
C ASP A 210 -32.83 1.42 2.21
N GLU A 211 -33.70 2.05 3.00
CA GLU A 211 -34.39 3.31 2.65
C GLU A 211 -33.42 4.48 2.38
N LEU A 212 -32.18 4.40 2.87
CA LEU A 212 -31.14 5.43 2.71
C LEU A 212 -30.15 5.09 1.59
N GLY A 213 -30.37 4.01 0.84
CA GLY A 213 -29.54 3.58 -0.27
C GLY A 213 -28.61 2.42 0.07
N PRO A 214 -27.59 2.13 -0.76
CA PRO A 214 -26.68 1.02 -0.51
C PRO A 214 -25.83 1.26 0.73
N TYR A 215 -25.45 0.18 1.39
CA TYR A 215 -24.50 0.18 2.49
C TYR A 215 -23.65 -1.09 2.45
N VAL A 216 -22.44 -1.02 3.01
CA VAL A 216 -21.56 -2.17 3.14
C VAL A 216 -22.19 -3.18 4.11
N ARG A 217 -22.50 -4.36 3.60
CA ARG A 217 -22.88 -5.54 4.38
C ARG A 217 -21.65 -6.43 4.52
N PHE A 218 -20.97 -6.31 5.65
CA PHE A 218 -19.82 -7.17 5.94
C PHE A 218 -20.22 -8.65 5.92
N PRO A 219 -19.45 -9.51 5.23
CA PRO A 219 -19.72 -10.94 5.20
C PRO A 219 -19.69 -11.58 6.59
N ALA A 220 -20.50 -12.62 6.81
CA ALA A 220 -20.63 -13.28 8.11
C ALA A 220 -19.32 -13.87 8.66
N TRP A 221 -18.34 -14.15 7.80
CA TRP A 221 -17.01 -14.61 8.22
C TRP A 221 -16.17 -13.51 8.88
N MET A 222 -16.48 -12.23 8.63
CA MET A 222 -15.79 -11.09 9.23
C MET A 222 -16.39 -10.78 10.62
N LYS A 223 -15.97 -11.58 11.61
CA LYS A 223 -16.46 -11.46 13.00
C LYS A 223 -16.08 -10.15 13.69
N THR A 224 -15.04 -9.48 13.22
CA THR A 224 -14.55 -8.21 13.79
C THR A 224 -14.07 -7.32 12.66
N THR A 225 -14.72 -6.16 12.51
CA THR A 225 -14.40 -5.20 11.43
C THR A 225 -13.19 -4.34 11.77
N GLY A 226 -13.08 -3.89 13.01
CA GLY A 226 -12.06 -2.92 13.45
C GLY A 226 -12.45 -1.46 13.26
N ILE A 227 -13.67 -1.20 12.76
CA ILE A 227 -14.25 0.13 12.64
C ILE A 227 -14.36 0.76 14.02
N ARG A 228 -13.87 2.00 14.16
CA ARG A 228 -13.75 2.68 15.46
C ARG A 228 -15.00 3.45 15.82
N THR A 229 -15.73 3.93 14.81
CA THR A 229 -16.95 4.70 15.00
C THR A 229 -18.10 3.76 15.40
N PRO A 230 -18.66 3.87 16.62
CA PRO A 230 -19.71 2.97 17.09
C PRO A 230 -20.96 3.05 16.21
N ALA A 231 -21.53 1.89 15.87
CA ALA A 231 -22.73 1.77 15.03
C ALA A 231 -22.62 2.46 13.65
N PHE A 232 -21.41 2.69 13.14
CA PHE A 232 -21.20 3.27 11.83
C PHE A 232 -21.73 2.35 10.72
N VAL A 233 -22.46 2.94 9.77
CA VAL A 233 -22.98 2.27 8.58
C VAL A 233 -22.27 2.87 7.37
N ALA A 234 -21.32 2.13 6.81
CA ALA A 234 -20.55 2.59 5.65
C ALA A 234 -21.43 2.65 4.40
N ARG A 235 -21.59 3.86 3.84
CA ARG A 235 -22.38 4.10 2.63
C ARG A 235 -21.50 4.76 1.55
N PRO A 236 -21.58 4.30 0.29
CA PRO A 236 -20.84 4.94 -0.79
C PRO A 236 -21.35 6.36 -1.01
N ALA A 237 -20.45 7.29 -1.33
CA ALA A 237 -20.78 8.69 -1.54
C ALA A 237 -21.73 8.91 -2.73
N ARG A 238 -21.67 8.03 -3.74
CA ARG A 238 -22.66 7.89 -4.81
C ARG A 238 -23.44 6.59 -4.61
N PRO A 239 -24.78 6.64 -4.59
CA PRO A 239 -25.60 5.44 -4.35
C PRO A 239 -25.58 4.47 -5.54
N GLU A 240 -25.34 4.94 -6.76
CA GLU A 240 -25.22 4.08 -7.92
C GLU A 240 -23.85 3.40 -8.00
N ARG A 241 -23.83 2.17 -8.53
CA ARG A 241 -22.57 1.55 -8.98
C ARG A 241 -22.01 2.36 -10.13
N VAL A 242 -20.69 2.60 -10.09
CA VAL A 242 -19.99 3.32 -11.15
C VAL A 242 -19.38 2.30 -12.10
N LEU A 243 -19.76 2.37 -13.37
CA LEU A 243 -19.17 1.62 -14.47
C LEU A 243 -18.09 2.47 -15.13
N GLY A 244 -16.91 1.89 -15.35
CA GLY A 244 -15.83 2.57 -16.07
C GLY A 244 -14.77 1.60 -16.59
N ALA A 245 -14.11 2.00 -17.67
CA ALA A 245 -13.06 1.22 -18.31
C ALA A 245 -11.69 1.56 -17.70
N ILE A 246 -10.94 0.53 -17.30
CA ILE A 246 -9.53 0.62 -16.89
C ILE A 246 -8.73 -0.35 -17.74
N HIS A 247 -7.65 0.12 -18.37
CA HIS A 247 -6.88 -0.63 -19.36
C HIS A 247 -7.75 -1.20 -20.51
N GLY A 248 -8.81 -0.47 -20.89
CA GLY A 248 -9.75 -0.91 -21.94
C GLY A 248 -10.68 -2.05 -21.52
N ARG A 249 -10.74 -2.40 -20.23
CA ARG A 249 -11.68 -3.38 -19.68
C ARG A 249 -12.66 -2.70 -18.74
N ASP A 250 -13.94 -3.02 -18.91
CA ASP A 250 -15.00 -2.50 -18.05
C ASP A 250 -14.99 -3.15 -16.66
N TYR A 251 -15.15 -2.29 -15.66
CA TYR A 251 -15.36 -2.67 -14.27
C TYR A 251 -16.52 -1.88 -13.68
N GLU A 252 -17.23 -2.49 -12.74
CA GLU A 252 -18.17 -1.84 -11.84
C GLU A 252 -17.62 -1.81 -10.41
N MET A 253 -17.91 -0.74 -9.67
CA MET A 253 -17.45 -0.53 -8.31
C MET A 253 -18.43 0.37 -7.55
N HIS A 254 -18.62 0.14 -6.25
CA HIS A 254 -19.26 1.10 -5.36
C HIS A 254 -18.25 2.16 -4.90
N ASP A 255 -18.70 3.41 -4.83
CA ASP A 255 -17.85 4.54 -4.42
C ASP A 255 -17.31 4.38 -2.99
N LEU A 256 -16.27 5.16 -2.68
CA LEU A 256 -15.78 5.34 -1.32
C LEU A 256 -16.82 6.07 -0.46
N THR A 257 -16.69 5.98 0.86
CA THR A 257 -17.55 6.74 1.78
C THR A 257 -17.19 8.23 1.78
N PRO A 258 -18.12 9.14 2.12
CA PRO A 258 -17.81 10.55 2.31
C PRO A 258 -16.69 10.79 3.34
N GLU A 259 -16.66 10.00 4.41
CA GLU A 259 -15.65 10.06 5.48
C GLU A 259 -14.26 9.71 4.95
N GLN A 260 -14.17 8.70 4.07
CA GLN A 260 -12.91 8.36 3.39
C GLN A 260 -12.41 9.53 2.53
N TYR A 261 -13.25 10.15 1.71
CA TYR A 261 -12.82 11.31 0.91
C TYR A 261 -12.37 12.48 1.79
N ALA A 262 -13.08 12.77 2.88
CA ALA A 262 -12.72 13.87 3.79
C ALA A 262 -11.31 13.69 4.37
N THR A 263 -11.00 12.50 4.87
CA THR A 263 -9.68 12.17 5.42
C THR A 263 -8.59 12.11 4.33
N LEU A 264 -8.90 11.50 3.18
CA LEU A 264 -7.95 11.35 2.08
C LEU A 264 -7.50 12.71 1.51
N VAL A 265 -8.42 13.68 1.41
CA VAL A 265 -8.11 15.06 0.98
C VAL A 265 -7.09 15.70 1.93
N LYS A 266 -7.30 15.57 3.24
CA LYS A 266 -6.42 16.13 4.27
C LYS A 266 -5.04 15.50 4.24
N LEU A 267 -4.98 14.18 4.11
CA LEU A 267 -3.71 13.46 3.94
C LEU A 267 -2.97 13.91 2.68
N ALA A 268 -3.64 13.91 1.51
CA ALA A 268 -3.00 14.25 0.25
C ALA A 268 -2.50 15.71 0.23
N ALA A 269 -3.26 16.65 0.76
CA ALA A 269 -2.82 18.04 0.93
C ALA A 269 -1.63 18.15 1.90
N GLY A 270 -1.66 17.42 3.02
CA GLY A 270 -0.54 17.33 3.97
C GLY A 270 0.75 16.81 3.32
N LEU A 271 0.64 15.75 2.50
CA LEU A 271 1.77 15.21 1.74
C LEU A 271 2.29 16.20 0.70
N CYS A 272 1.42 16.90 -0.04
CA CYS A 272 1.83 17.92 -1.01
C CYS A 272 2.54 19.11 -0.35
N ARG A 273 2.13 19.51 0.87
CA ARG A 273 2.86 20.53 1.66
C ARG A 273 4.23 20.03 2.13
N THR A 274 4.31 18.76 2.52
CA THR A 274 5.54 18.13 3.03
C THR A 274 6.55 17.88 1.93
N PHE A 275 6.10 17.50 0.74
CA PHE A 275 6.93 17.12 -0.40
C PHE A 275 6.65 18.03 -1.61
N PRO A 276 7.41 19.12 -1.81
CA PRO A 276 7.12 20.10 -2.86
C PRO A 276 7.16 19.55 -4.29
N ALA A 277 7.86 18.44 -4.52
CA ALA A 277 7.87 17.75 -5.81
C ALA A 277 6.56 16.98 -6.08
N LEU A 278 5.78 16.64 -5.05
CA LEU A 278 4.49 15.95 -5.18
C LEU A 278 3.39 16.94 -5.58
N ALA A 279 3.06 16.98 -6.87
CA ALA A 279 2.01 17.85 -7.37
C ALA A 279 0.59 17.34 -7.00
N PRO A 280 -0.38 18.22 -6.69
CA PRO A 280 -1.79 17.86 -6.48
C PRO A 280 -2.52 17.67 -7.82
N ASP A 281 -2.01 16.74 -8.64
CA ASP A 281 -2.61 16.31 -9.90
C ASP A 281 -2.30 14.84 -10.17
N CYS A 282 -2.97 14.27 -11.17
CA CYS A 282 -2.80 12.90 -11.63
C CYS A 282 -2.47 12.89 -13.14
N PRO A 283 -2.08 11.72 -13.72
CA PRO A 283 -1.87 11.61 -15.15
C PRO A 283 -3.12 11.96 -15.98
N ARG A 284 -2.94 12.83 -16.98
CA ARG A 284 -4.00 13.29 -17.88
C ARG A 284 -3.79 12.81 -19.32
N ASP A 285 -4.88 12.63 -20.06
CA ASP A 285 -4.85 12.37 -21.50
C ASP A 285 -4.72 13.68 -22.30
N ALA A 286 -4.70 13.58 -23.62
CA ALA A 286 -4.58 14.73 -24.51
C ALA A 286 -5.75 15.73 -24.38
N GLU A 287 -6.90 15.26 -23.86
CA GLU A 287 -8.09 16.08 -23.62
C GLU A 287 -8.15 16.61 -22.17
N GLY A 288 -7.13 16.36 -21.34
CA GLY A 288 -7.05 16.80 -19.96
C GLY A 288 -7.85 15.95 -18.96
N ARG A 289 -8.44 14.84 -19.40
CA ARG A 289 -9.17 13.92 -18.53
C ARG A 289 -8.19 13.00 -17.81
N VAL A 290 -8.56 12.52 -16.63
CA VAL A 290 -7.77 11.52 -15.92
C VAL A 290 -7.63 10.26 -16.77
N ARG A 291 -6.40 9.80 -16.97
CA ARG A 291 -6.14 8.56 -17.70
C ARG A 291 -6.59 7.35 -16.88
N ALA A 292 -6.94 6.28 -17.57
CA ALA A 292 -7.31 5.00 -16.96
C ALA A 292 -6.37 3.87 -17.42
N ASP A 293 -5.14 4.24 -17.80
CA ASP A 293 -4.13 3.34 -18.33
C ASP A 293 -2.74 3.59 -17.73
N ALA A 294 -1.87 2.60 -17.88
CA ALA A 294 -0.54 2.61 -17.27
C ALA A 294 0.37 3.54 -18.07
N LEU A 295 1.10 4.38 -17.35
CA LEU A 295 2.15 5.22 -17.92
C LEU A 295 3.23 4.33 -18.57
N SER A 296 3.78 4.79 -19.68
CA SER A 296 5.04 4.25 -20.21
C SER A 296 6.19 4.50 -19.21
N ASP A 297 7.28 3.76 -19.34
CA ASP A 297 8.45 3.93 -18.46
C ASP A 297 8.99 5.36 -18.45
N GLY A 298 8.97 6.03 -19.61
CA GLY A 298 9.39 7.43 -19.75
C GLY A 298 8.45 8.41 -19.04
N GLU A 299 7.14 8.26 -19.25
CA GLU A 299 6.12 9.07 -18.55
C GLU A 299 6.19 8.84 -17.04
N PHE A 300 6.26 7.57 -16.60
CA PHE A 300 6.36 7.21 -15.18
C PHE A 300 7.62 7.79 -14.52
N ALA A 301 8.77 7.74 -15.20
CA ALA A 301 10.02 8.30 -14.70
C ALA A 301 9.94 9.82 -14.50
N GLN A 302 9.16 10.51 -15.32
CA GLN A 302 8.98 11.97 -15.30
C GLN A 302 7.81 12.44 -14.45
N PHE A 303 6.79 11.61 -14.23
CA PHE A 303 5.58 12.01 -13.54
C PHE A 303 5.82 12.25 -12.04
N ARG A 304 5.26 13.35 -11.54
CA ARG A 304 5.33 13.80 -10.15
C ARG A 304 3.91 14.17 -9.73
N GLY A 305 3.37 13.51 -8.72
CA GLY A 305 1.99 13.71 -8.30
C GLY A 305 1.30 12.45 -7.80
N ILE A 306 -0.03 12.45 -7.88
CA ILE A 306 -0.89 11.42 -7.33
C ILE A 306 -1.22 10.38 -8.41
N LEU A 307 -1.04 9.11 -8.08
CA LEU A 307 -1.21 7.97 -8.98
C LEU A 307 -2.21 6.99 -8.38
N GLY A 308 -3.15 6.53 -9.19
CA GLY A 308 -3.73 5.20 -8.97
C GLY A 308 -2.72 4.10 -9.35
N HIS A 309 -2.80 2.93 -8.73
CA HIS A 309 -1.90 1.82 -9.06
C HIS A 309 -2.04 1.36 -10.51
N PHE A 310 -3.23 1.48 -11.11
CA PHE A 310 -3.44 1.24 -12.53
C PHE A 310 -2.60 2.18 -13.42
N HIS A 311 -2.20 3.37 -12.95
CA HIS A 311 -1.29 4.23 -13.71
C HIS A 311 0.16 3.68 -13.72
N ILE A 312 0.48 2.72 -12.86
CA ILE A 312 1.83 2.19 -12.68
C ILE A 312 2.00 0.86 -13.43
N THR A 313 1.04 -0.06 -13.32
CA THR A 313 1.13 -1.37 -14.00
C THR A 313 -0.21 -1.80 -14.60
N LYS A 314 -0.13 -2.55 -15.72
CA LYS A 314 -1.31 -2.99 -16.50
C LYS A 314 -2.12 -4.13 -15.85
N ASP A 315 -1.55 -4.80 -14.83
CA ASP A 315 -2.20 -5.88 -14.07
C ASP A 315 -3.02 -5.37 -12.88
N LYS A 316 -3.18 -4.06 -12.75
CA LYS A 316 -3.84 -3.38 -11.64
C LYS A 316 -5.01 -2.57 -12.12
N GLN A 317 -6.02 -2.43 -11.26
CA GLN A 317 -7.20 -1.64 -11.56
C GLN A 317 -7.60 -0.71 -10.40
N ASP A 318 -6.82 -0.66 -9.33
CA ASP A 318 -6.99 0.24 -8.19
C ASP A 318 -6.52 1.68 -8.50
N PRO A 319 -7.24 2.72 -8.03
CA PRO A 319 -8.36 2.71 -7.08
C PRO A 319 -9.75 2.49 -7.69
N GLY A 320 -9.83 2.02 -8.94
CA GLY A 320 -11.08 1.63 -9.58
C GLY A 320 -11.87 2.77 -10.22
N PRO A 321 -12.91 2.43 -10.99
CA PRO A 321 -13.68 3.40 -11.78
C PRO A 321 -14.57 4.30 -10.90
N ALA A 322 -14.85 3.88 -9.65
CA ALA A 322 -15.63 4.67 -8.71
C ALA A 322 -14.79 5.68 -7.93
N PHE A 323 -13.46 5.73 -8.06
CA PHE A 323 -12.70 6.81 -7.45
C PHE A 323 -12.93 8.12 -8.20
N ASP A 324 -13.57 9.10 -7.55
CA ASP A 324 -13.90 10.40 -8.14
C ASP A 324 -12.67 11.34 -8.13
N TRP A 325 -11.79 11.12 -9.10
CA TRP A 325 -10.53 11.85 -9.23
C TRP A 325 -10.70 13.37 -9.31
N GLU A 326 -11.66 13.87 -10.09
CA GLU A 326 -11.82 15.31 -10.29
C GLU A 326 -12.31 16.00 -9.02
N ARG A 327 -13.30 15.40 -8.34
CA ARG A 327 -13.75 15.90 -7.04
C ARG A 327 -12.61 15.86 -6.03
N PHE A 328 -11.90 14.75 -5.93
CA PHE A 328 -10.79 14.58 -5.00
C PHE A 328 -9.70 15.64 -5.23
N LEU A 329 -9.21 15.80 -6.46
CA LEU A 329 -8.14 16.75 -6.79
C LEU A 329 -8.60 18.20 -6.60
N SER A 330 -9.84 18.52 -6.93
CA SER A 330 -10.42 19.85 -6.66
C SER A 330 -10.41 20.16 -5.16
N LEU A 331 -10.80 19.20 -4.31
CA LEU A 331 -10.82 19.38 -2.86
C LEU A 331 -9.40 19.46 -2.28
N VAL A 332 -8.44 18.68 -2.78
CA VAL A 332 -7.02 18.78 -2.38
C VAL A 332 -6.46 20.17 -2.70
N ARG A 333 -6.72 20.69 -3.89
CA ARG A 333 -6.28 22.05 -4.26
C ARG A 333 -6.95 23.13 -3.42
N ALA A 334 -8.24 22.97 -3.10
CA ALA A 334 -8.94 23.89 -2.20
C ALA A 334 -8.36 23.86 -0.79
N GLU A 335 -8.02 22.67 -0.27
CA GLU A 335 -7.36 22.49 1.03
C GLU A 335 -5.96 23.11 1.06
N LEU A 336 -5.19 22.99 -0.02
CA LEU A 336 -3.87 23.61 -0.16
C LEU A 336 -3.93 25.14 -0.26
N ALA A 337 -5.03 25.69 -0.78
CA ALA A 337 -5.24 27.13 -0.90
C ALA A 337 -5.68 27.78 0.41
N GLN A 338 -6.09 27.00 1.42
CA GLN A 338 -6.39 27.55 2.73
C GLN A 338 -5.08 28.02 3.38
N PRO A 339 -5.06 29.21 4.02
CA PRO A 339 -3.90 29.61 4.81
C PRO A 339 -3.67 28.55 5.88
N GLU A 340 -2.41 28.18 6.13
CA GLU A 340 -2.09 27.38 7.30
C GLU A 340 -2.71 28.08 8.49
N SER A 341 -3.71 27.44 9.12
CA SER A 341 -4.28 27.97 10.33
C SER A 341 -3.13 28.11 11.31
N ALA A 342 -2.72 29.36 11.59
CA ALA A 342 -1.86 29.67 12.70
C ALA A 342 -2.52 29.03 13.92
N THR A 343 -2.02 27.87 14.31
CA THR A 343 -2.61 27.12 15.41
C THR A 343 -2.16 27.88 16.67
N PRO A 344 -3.08 28.26 17.57
CA PRO A 344 -2.75 28.97 18.79
C PRO A 344 -1.77 28.21 19.69
#